data_AF-A0AAI8T5N5-F1
#
_entry.id   AF-A0AAI8T5N5-F1
#
_cell.length_a   1.000
_cell.length_b   1.000
_cell.length_c   1.000
_cell.angle_alpha   90.00
_cell.angle_beta   90.00
_cell.angle_gamma   90.00
#
_symmetry.space_group_name_H-M   'P 1'
#
loop_
_entity.id
_entity.type
_entity.pdbx_description
1 polymer ?
#
loop_
_entity_poly.entity_id
_entity_poly.type
_entity_poly.pdbx_seq_one_letter_code
_entity_poly.pdbx_strand_id
1 'polypeptide(L)'
;MVGDDGEALPETRSEEKRWSSEVRKRLPNWVEGSVQPIIADALAAEALAAAIRVEGEKLFIDYEAATAGSGYVAPSVMLEFGARSTGEPASLRDIACDASGLIEGVTFPTARPRVMHAERTFWEKATAIHVFCLQERLGGDRFARHWHDVARLDETGFTASAFADRDLANAVARHKTMFFAEKAPDRTPIDYAAAVNGGLRLVPAGDGLKALEEDYARMVDDGLLLEDAEPFEALMARCADIAERANCVRE
;
A
#
# COMPACT_ATOMS: atom_id res chain seq x y z
N MET A 1 11.82 7.23 19.74
CA MET A 1 12.88 6.61 18.91
C MET A 1 12.84 7.26 17.54
N VAL A 2 13.15 8.55 17.47
CA VAL A 2 13.28 9.30 16.23
C VAL A 2 14.52 10.17 16.45
N GLY A 3 15.52 10.05 15.59
CA GLY A 3 16.68 10.95 15.59
C GLY A 3 16.27 12.34 15.14
N ASP A 4 17.13 13.33 15.41
CA ASP A 4 16.86 14.76 15.18
C ASP A 4 16.72 15.12 13.68
N ASP A 5 17.03 14.19 12.78
CA ASP A 5 17.21 14.44 11.34
C ASP A 5 15.94 14.28 10.48
N GLY A 6 14.76 14.14 11.10
CA GLY A 6 13.47 14.07 10.39
C GLY A 6 13.23 12.75 9.62
N GLU A 7 14.28 12.02 9.22
CA GLU A 7 14.19 10.63 8.80
C GLU A 7 14.41 9.71 9.99
N ALA A 8 13.32 9.12 10.52
CA ALA A 8 13.36 8.13 11.58
C ALA A 8 13.94 6.78 11.09
N LEU A 9 15.20 6.79 10.62
CA LEU A 9 15.92 5.62 10.13
C LEU A 9 17.00 5.18 11.14
N PRO A 10 17.15 3.88 11.38
CA PRO A 10 18.31 3.31 12.09
C PRO A 10 19.62 3.71 11.43
N GLU A 11 20.67 3.98 12.20
CA GLU A 11 22.00 4.25 11.64
C GLU A 11 22.73 2.97 11.23
N THR A 12 22.37 1.84 11.85
CA THR A 12 23.05 0.55 11.66
C THR A 12 22.07 -0.61 11.52
N ARG A 13 22.51 -1.70 10.88
CA ARG A 13 21.75 -2.97 10.82
C ARG A 13 21.45 -3.58 12.19
N SER A 14 22.34 -3.39 13.16
CA SER A 14 22.10 -3.88 14.52
C SER A 14 21.00 -3.07 15.20
N GLU A 15 20.99 -1.76 14.97
CA GLU A 15 19.93 -0.89 15.44
C GLU A 15 18.59 -1.20 14.78
N GLU A 16 18.57 -1.39 13.45
CA GLU A 16 17.38 -1.81 12.72
C GLU A 16 16.78 -3.08 13.31
N LYS A 17 17.58 -4.13 13.50
CA LYS A 17 17.11 -5.39 14.09
C LYS A 17 16.51 -5.19 15.47
N ARG A 18 17.12 -4.35 16.30
CA ARG A 18 16.63 -4.00 17.63
C ARG A 18 15.29 -3.28 17.53
N TRP A 19 15.17 -2.29 16.65
CA TRP A 19 13.94 -1.54 16.43
C TRP A 19 12.82 -2.43 15.90
N SER A 20 13.08 -3.23 14.86
CA SER A 20 12.14 -4.19 14.29
C SER A 20 11.68 -5.24 15.30
N SER A 21 12.59 -5.73 16.16
CA SER A 21 12.22 -6.65 17.25
C SER A 21 11.32 -5.98 18.28
N GLU A 22 11.62 -4.74 18.66
CA GLU A 22 10.83 -4.01 19.63
C GLU A 22 9.44 -3.64 19.10
N VAL A 23 9.36 -3.21 17.83
CA VAL A 23 8.10 -2.94 17.14
C VAL A 23 7.21 -4.19 17.15
N ARG A 24 7.73 -5.36 16.76
CA ARG A 24 6.95 -6.60 16.75
C ARG A 24 6.41 -7.00 18.13
N LYS A 25 7.12 -6.64 19.21
CA LYS A 25 6.67 -6.90 20.58
C LYS A 25 5.64 -5.90 21.06
N ARG A 26 5.81 -4.62 20.75
CA ARG A 26 4.97 -3.53 21.29
C ARG A 26 3.70 -3.30 20.49
N LEU A 27 3.75 -3.52 19.18
CA LEU A 27 2.65 -3.16 18.29
C LEU A 27 1.35 -3.90 18.64
N PRO A 28 1.33 -5.23 18.90
CA PRO A 28 0.11 -5.91 19.32
C PRO A 28 -0.48 -5.36 20.62
N ASN A 29 0.38 -5.12 21.63
CA ASN A 29 -0.04 -4.56 22.92
C ASN A 29 -0.62 -3.14 22.76
N TRP A 30 -0.10 -2.35 21.81
CA TRP A 30 -0.63 -1.03 21.52
C TRP A 30 -1.97 -1.09 20.77
N VAL A 31 -2.12 -2.03 19.82
CA VAL A 31 -3.42 -2.24 19.14
C VAL A 31 -4.48 -2.64 20.17
N GLU A 32 -4.19 -3.62 21.02
CA GLU A 32 -5.12 -4.08 22.06
C GLU A 32 -5.36 -3.04 23.16
N GLY A 33 -4.30 -2.39 23.66
CA GLY A 33 -4.40 -1.49 24.81
C GLY A 33 -4.75 -0.03 24.48
N SER A 34 -4.69 0.38 23.21
CA SER A 34 -4.94 1.77 22.81
C SER A 34 -5.92 1.91 21.66
N VAL A 35 -5.78 1.14 20.57
CA VAL A 35 -6.68 1.26 19.42
C VAL A 35 -8.04 0.63 19.71
N GLN A 36 -8.05 -0.59 20.24
CA GLN A 36 -9.29 -1.33 20.49
C GLN A 36 -10.27 -0.54 21.38
N PRO A 37 -9.85 0.10 22.49
CA PRO A 37 -10.76 0.91 23.31
C PRO A 37 -11.35 2.10 22.55
N ILE A 38 -10.55 2.80 21.74
CA ILE A 38 -11.04 3.94 20.94
C ILE A 38 -12.15 3.51 19.98
N ILE A 39 -11.97 2.38 19.30
CA ILE A 39 -12.98 1.85 18.37
C ILE A 39 -14.20 1.34 19.15
N ALA A 40 -14.02 0.66 20.28
CA ALA A 40 -15.12 0.18 21.12
C ALA A 40 -15.99 1.34 21.64
N ASP A 41 -15.36 2.41 22.13
CA ASP A 41 -16.05 3.60 22.62
C ASP A 41 -16.84 4.28 21.49
N ALA A 42 -16.27 4.37 20.28
CA ALA A 42 -16.97 4.93 19.12
C ALA A 42 -18.18 4.08 18.69
N LEU A 43 -18.04 2.76 18.63
CA LEU A 43 -19.15 1.86 18.32
C LEU A 43 -20.26 1.96 19.37
N ALA A 44 -19.91 2.05 20.66
CA ALA A 44 -20.87 2.19 21.73
C ALA A 44 -21.59 3.55 21.71
N ALA A 45 -20.86 4.65 21.44
CA ALA A 45 -21.43 6.00 21.39
C ALA A 45 -22.46 6.16 20.25
N GLU A 46 -22.22 5.51 19.11
CA GLU A 46 -23.09 5.53 17.94
C GLU A 46 -24.11 4.36 17.93
N ALA A 47 -24.11 3.51 18.97
CA ALA A 47 -24.92 2.29 19.07
C ALA A 47 -24.82 1.37 17.83
N LEU A 48 -23.63 1.25 17.25
CA LEU A 48 -23.37 0.45 16.06
C LEU A 48 -23.22 -1.04 16.42
N ALA A 49 -23.97 -1.90 15.74
CA ALA A 49 -23.90 -3.35 15.90
C ALA A 49 -22.70 -3.94 15.14
N ALA A 50 -21.52 -3.94 15.78
CA ALA A 50 -20.31 -4.55 15.26
C ALA A 50 -19.48 -5.22 16.37
N ALA A 51 -18.76 -6.28 16.02
CA ALA A 51 -17.83 -6.96 16.92
C ALA A 51 -16.39 -6.57 16.59
N ILE A 52 -15.57 -6.41 17.63
CA ILE A 52 -14.14 -6.15 17.47
C ILE A 52 -13.36 -7.44 17.72
N ARG A 53 -12.46 -7.79 16.80
CA ARG A 53 -11.43 -8.81 17.01
C ARG A 53 -10.05 -8.20 16.84
N VAL A 54 -9.11 -8.56 17.71
CA VAL A 54 -7.70 -8.13 17.60
C VAL A 54 -6.85 -9.35 17.32
N GLU A 55 -5.99 -9.26 16.30
CA GLU A 55 -5.08 -10.32 15.89
C GLU A 55 -3.69 -9.74 15.61
N GLY A 56 -2.83 -9.75 16.63
CA GLY A 56 -1.49 -9.19 16.52
C GLY A 56 -1.53 -7.69 16.20
N GLU A 57 -0.99 -7.31 15.04
CA GLU A 57 -0.96 -5.92 14.55
C GLU A 57 -2.21 -5.50 13.77
N LYS A 58 -3.27 -6.31 13.82
CA LYS A 58 -4.53 -6.08 13.10
C LYS A 58 -5.71 -5.97 14.05
N LEU A 59 -6.65 -5.10 13.71
CA LEU A 59 -7.96 -5.02 14.33
C LEU A 59 -9.03 -5.18 13.25
N PHE A 60 -10.02 -6.02 13.52
CA PHE A 60 -11.16 -6.26 12.66
C PHE A 60 -12.41 -5.68 13.30
N ILE A 61 -13.23 -5.00 12.49
CA ILE A 61 -14.57 -4.54 12.83
C ILE A 61 -15.53 -5.37 11.99
N ASP A 62 -16.08 -6.43 12.59
CA ASP A 62 -17.03 -7.32 11.92
C ASP A 62 -18.44 -6.78 12.11
N TYR A 63 -19.18 -6.68 11.01
CA TYR A 63 -20.55 -6.16 11.01
C TYR A 63 -21.50 -7.14 10.31
N GLU A 64 -22.80 -7.00 10.57
CA GLU A 64 -23.80 -7.77 9.83
C GLU A 64 -24.03 -7.13 8.47
N ALA A 65 -23.87 -7.90 7.39
CA ALA A 65 -24.15 -7.42 6.05
C ALA A 65 -25.67 -7.25 5.84
N ALA A 66 -26.10 -6.08 5.35
CA ALA A 66 -27.50 -5.84 5.02
C ALA A 66 -28.01 -6.75 3.89
N THR A 67 -27.12 -7.24 3.03
CA THR A 67 -27.39 -8.20 1.96
C THR A 67 -26.28 -9.23 1.89
N ALA A 68 -26.61 -10.49 1.66
CA ALA A 68 -25.62 -11.51 1.31
C ALA A 68 -24.97 -11.13 -0.04
N GLY A 69 -23.72 -10.66 -0.01
CA GLY A 69 -22.94 -10.39 -1.23
C GLY A 69 -22.52 -11.68 -1.94
N SER A 70 -21.72 -11.56 -2.99
CA SER A 70 -21.14 -12.70 -3.75
C SER A 70 -20.18 -13.59 -2.95
N GLY A 71 -19.95 -13.29 -1.66
CA GLY A 71 -18.92 -13.91 -0.82
C GLY A 71 -17.53 -13.29 -0.95
N TYR A 72 -17.37 -12.31 -1.86
CA TYR A 72 -16.06 -11.76 -2.20
C TYR A 72 -15.52 -10.74 -1.18
N VAL A 73 -16.38 -9.85 -0.68
CA VAL A 73 -16.04 -8.89 0.37
C VAL A 73 -16.60 -9.42 1.69
N ALA A 74 -15.72 -9.83 2.60
CA ALA A 74 -16.13 -10.18 3.96
C ALA A 74 -16.74 -8.95 4.65
N PRO A 75 -17.80 -9.10 5.46
CA PRO A 75 -18.40 -7.99 6.19
C PRO A 75 -17.55 -7.64 7.42
N SER A 76 -16.32 -7.25 7.14
CA SER A 76 -15.27 -6.99 8.11
C SER A 76 -14.36 -5.90 7.56
N VAL A 77 -14.19 -4.83 8.34
CA VAL A 77 -13.16 -3.82 8.06
C VAL A 77 -11.90 -4.20 8.81
N MET A 78 -10.82 -4.49 8.09
CA MET A 78 -9.50 -4.75 8.68
C MET A 78 -8.68 -3.46 8.76
N LEU A 79 -8.30 -3.08 9.96
CA LEU A 79 -7.31 -2.04 10.25
C LEU A 79 -5.96 -2.73 10.51
N GLU A 80 -4.99 -2.51 9.62
CA GLU A 80 -3.64 -3.04 9.75
C GLU A 80 -2.68 -1.92 10.17
N PHE A 81 -1.94 -2.15 11.25
CA PHE A 81 -1.03 -1.17 11.81
C PHE A 81 0.42 -1.54 11.50
N GLY A 82 1.24 -0.53 11.20
CA GLY A 82 2.67 -0.69 10.99
C GLY A 82 3.44 0.43 11.67
N ALA A 83 4.57 0.10 12.31
CA ALA A 83 5.42 1.07 12.99
C ALA A 83 6.85 1.13 12.42
N ARG A 84 7.05 0.56 11.23
CA ARG A 84 8.33 0.59 10.51
C ARG A 84 8.39 1.65 9.42
N SER A 85 7.25 2.11 8.90
CA SER A 85 7.17 3.19 7.91
C SER A 85 6.77 4.50 8.58
N THR A 86 7.42 5.60 8.19
CA THR A 86 7.03 6.94 8.67
C THR A 86 5.76 7.45 8.00
N GLY A 87 5.43 6.96 6.79
CA GLY A 87 4.30 7.46 6.00
C GLY A 87 4.45 8.91 5.49
N GLU A 88 5.58 9.58 5.79
CA GLU A 88 5.84 10.97 5.43
C GLU A 88 6.45 11.12 4.01
N PRO A 89 6.10 12.15 3.23
CA PRO A 89 5.24 13.25 3.59
C PRO A 89 3.76 12.83 3.61
N ALA A 90 3.04 13.31 4.62
CA ALA A 90 1.61 13.10 4.77
C ALA A 90 0.89 14.39 5.13
N SER A 91 -0.29 14.61 4.54
CA SER A 91 -1.13 15.79 4.76
C SER A 91 -2.57 15.41 5.07
N LEU A 92 -3.30 16.32 5.70
CA LEU A 92 -4.74 16.16 5.92
C LEU A 92 -5.48 16.24 4.58
N ARG A 93 -6.36 15.27 4.31
CA ARG A 93 -7.21 15.24 3.11
C ARG A 93 -8.65 15.04 3.52
N ASP A 94 -9.55 15.78 2.88
CA ASP A 94 -10.98 15.59 3.06
C ASP A 94 -11.42 14.36 2.26
N ILE A 95 -12.17 13.47 2.91
CA ILE A 95 -12.68 12.23 2.33
C ILE A 95 -14.19 12.18 2.60
N ALA A 96 -14.94 11.80 1.57
CA ALA A 96 -16.36 11.51 1.64
C ALA A 96 -16.61 10.09 1.08
N CYS A 97 -17.74 9.49 1.46
CA CYS A 97 -18.15 8.21 0.89
C CYS A 97 -18.57 8.38 -0.57
N ASP A 98 -18.14 7.47 -1.45
CA ASP A 98 -18.54 7.48 -2.87
C ASP A 98 -20.05 7.29 -3.07
N ALA A 99 -20.74 6.69 -2.11
CA ALA A 99 -22.21 6.56 -2.09
C ALA A 99 -22.93 7.83 -1.57
N SER A 100 -22.19 8.85 -1.15
CA SER A 100 -22.77 10.08 -0.62
C SER A 100 -23.66 10.77 -1.66
N GLY A 101 -24.91 11.04 -1.27
CA GLY A 101 -25.92 11.64 -2.15
C GLY A 101 -26.57 10.67 -3.15
N LEU A 102 -26.14 9.41 -3.21
CA LEU A 102 -26.75 8.39 -4.09
C LEU A 102 -27.91 7.65 -3.44
N ILE A 103 -28.00 7.63 -2.10
CA ILE A 103 -29.03 6.92 -1.35
C ILE A 103 -29.91 7.93 -0.61
N GLU A 104 -31.18 8.02 -1.01
CA GLU A 104 -32.15 8.92 -0.38
C GLU A 104 -32.35 8.57 1.10
N GLY A 105 -32.33 9.59 1.96
CA GLY A 105 -32.52 9.42 3.40
C GLY A 105 -31.29 8.93 4.17
N VAL A 106 -30.16 8.64 3.50
CA VAL A 106 -28.91 8.24 4.15
C VAL A 106 -27.90 9.38 4.09
N THR A 107 -27.39 9.79 5.24
CA THR A 107 -26.29 10.76 5.35
C THR A 107 -25.01 10.02 5.70
N PHE A 108 -23.98 10.18 4.87
CA PHE A 108 -22.67 9.59 5.10
C PHE A 108 -21.75 10.57 5.82
N PRO A 109 -20.90 10.09 6.76
CA PRO A 109 -19.92 10.94 7.41
C PRO A 109 -18.84 11.38 6.42
N THR A 110 -18.26 12.55 6.69
CA THR A 110 -17.00 13.00 6.07
C THR A 110 -15.87 12.90 7.09
N ALA A 111 -14.66 12.66 6.63
CA ALA A 111 -13.48 12.60 7.48
C ALA A 111 -12.36 13.46 6.91
N ARG A 112 -11.43 13.86 7.78
CA ARG A 112 -10.21 14.58 7.40
C ARG A 112 -8.95 13.89 7.94
N PRO A 113 -8.67 12.64 7.54
CA PRO A 113 -7.49 11.93 8.03
C PRO A 113 -6.20 12.52 7.47
N ARG A 114 -5.10 12.26 8.18
CA ARG A 114 -3.75 12.48 7.65
C ARG A 114 -3.37 11.29 6.78
N VAL A 115 -3.12 11.53 5.49
CA VAL A 115 -2.81 10.49 4.51
C VAL A 115 -1.47 10.75 3.84
N MET A 116 -0.77 9.67 3.52
CA MET A 116 0.50 9.71 2.78
C MET A 116 0.29 10.36 1.41
N HIS A 117 1.25 11.16 0.98
CA HIS A 117 1.22 11.78 -0.33
C HIS A 117 1.20 10.73 -1.45
N ALA A 118 0.53 11.06 -2.55
CA ALA A 118 0.38 10.18 -3.69
C ALA A 118 1.74 9.85 -4.33
N GLU A 119 2.67 10.81 -4.33
CA GLU A 119 4.03 10.66 -4.83
C GLU A 119 4.83 9.61 -4.05
N ARG A 120 4.72 9.63 -2.71
CA ARG A 120 5.35 8.60 -1.88
C ARG A 120 4.67 7.24 -2.11
N THR A 121 3.33 7.25 -2.17
CA THR A 121 2.54 6.04 -2.44
C THR A 121 2.95 5.38 -3.76
N PHE A 122 3.18 6.18 -4.80
CA PHE A 122 3.71 5.72 -6.07
C PHE A 122 5.04 4.99 -5.88
N TRP A 123 6.05 5.62 -5.26
CA TRP A 123 7.36 4.99 -5.08
C TRP A 123 7.32 3.73 -4.20
N GLU A 124 6.50 3.71 -3.16
CA GLU A 124 6.30 2.54 -2.31
C GLU A 124 5.71 1.35 -3.10
N LYS A 125 4.74 1.61 -4.00
CA LYS A 125 4.14 0.58 -4.85
C LYS A 125 5.06 0.17 -6.01
N ALA A 126 5.65 1.14 -6.71
CA ALA A 126 6.54 0.92 -7.85
C ALA A 126 7.77 0.08 -7.46
N THR A 127 8.36 0.34 -6.30
CA THR A 127 9.49 -0.47 -5.80
C THR A 127 9.07 -1.87 -5.34
N ALA A 128 7.84 -2.06 -4.85
CA ALA A 128 7.31 -3.40 -4.55
C ALA A 128 7.10 -4.22 -5.83
N ILE A 129 6.55 -3.56 -6.87
CA ILE A 129 6.44 -4.14 -8.22
C ILE A 129 7.83 -4.50 -8.76
N HIS A 130 8.82 -3.61 -8.63
CA HIS A 130 10.18 -3.88 -9.10
C HIS A 130 10.78 -5.12 -8.44
N VAL A 131 10.59 -5.30 -7.13
CA VAL A 131 11.00 -6.54 -6.43
C VAL A 131 10.36 -7.76 -7.05
N PHE A 132 9.04 -7.71 -7.29
CA PHE A 132 8.34 -8.80 -7.96
C PHE A 132 8.92 -9.10 -9.35
N CYS A 133 9.15 -8.07 -10.17
CA CYS A 133 9.75 -8.22 -11.49
C CYS A 133 11.15 -8.85 -11.45
N LEU A 134 11.90 -8.69 -10.36
CA LEU A 134 13.22 -9.32 -10.19
C LEU A 134 13.15 -10.73 -9.58
N GLN A 135 12.13 -11.02 -8.79
CA GLN A 135 11.98 -12.31 -8.10
C GLN A 135 11.15 -13.33 -8.88
N GLU A 136 10.28 -12.86 -9.79
CA GLU A 136 9.32 -13.66 -10.56
C GLU A 136 8.46 -14.58 -9.69
N ARG A 137 8.18 -14.15 -8.44
CA ARG A 137 7.35 -14.89 -7.48
C ARG A 137 6.27 -13.98 -6.91
N LEU A 138 5.03 -14.44 -6.86
CA LEU A 138 3.98 -13.74 -6.12
C LEU A 138 4.23 -13.89 -4.62
N GLY A 139 4.49 -12.75 -3.96
CA GLY A 139 4.54 -12.68 -2.51
C GLY A 139 3.12 -12.46 -1.97
N GLY A 140 2.42 -13.55 -1.63
CA GLY A 140 1.08 -13.51 -1.06
C GLY A 140 -0.05 -13.28 -2.08
N ASP A 141 -1.29 -13.35 -1.60
CA ASP A 141 -2.50 -13.20 -2.43
C ASP A 141 -2.79 -11.74 -2.79
N ARG A 142 -3.35 -11.50 -3.98
CA ARG A 142 -3.84 -10.19 -4.47
C ARG A 142 -2.75 -9.14 -4.69
N PHE A 143 -1.64 -9.54 -5.31
CA PHE A 143 -0.51 -8.65 -5.57
C PHE A 143 -0.74 -7.78 -6.82
N ALA A 144 -1.58 -8.22 -7.77
CA ALA A 144 -1.92 -7.49 -9.01
C ALA A 144 -2.49 -6.09 -8.77
N ARG A 145 -3.14 -5.85 -7.61
CA ARG A 145 -3.67 -4.53 -7.22
C ARG A 145 -2.62 -3.41 -7.26
N HIS A 146 -1.35 -3.74 -7.04
CA HIS A 146 -0.26 -2.75 -7.09
C HIS A 146 -0.12 -2.12 -8.47
N TRP A 147 -0.31 -2.89 -9.55
CA TRP A 147 -0.28 -2.36 -10.92
C TRP A 147 -1.47 -1.45 -11.19
N HIS A 148 -2.66 -1.87 -10.79
CA HIS A 148 -3.87 -1.04 -10.92
C HIS A 148 -3.68 0.31 -10.21
N ASP A 149 -3.21 0.30 -8.96
CA ASP A 149 -2.97 1.51 -8.19
C ASP A 149 -1.96 2.45 -8.86
N VAL A 150 -0.86 1.90 -9.40
CA VAL A 150 0.15 2.69 -10.13
C VAL A 150 -0.44 3.31 -11.40
N ALA A 151 -1.26 2.56 -12.15
CA ALA A 151 -1.94 3.09 -13.33
C ALA A 151 -2.92 4.23 -12.97
N ARG A 152 -3.68 4.10 -11.88
CA ARG A 152 -4.59 5.17 -11.42
C ARG A 152 -3.86 6.40 -10.90
N LEU A 153 -2.72 6.22 -10.23
CA LEU A 153 -1.86 7.33 -9.82
C LEU A 153 -1.29 8.10 -11.02
N ASP A 154 -1.00 7.40 -12.11
CA ASP A 154 -0.56 8.02 -13.37
C ASP A 154 -1.67 8.78 -14.08
N GLU A 155 -2.84 8.14 -14.22
CA GLU A 155 -4.02 8.74 -14.85
C GLU A 155 -4.47 10.04 -14.16
N THR A 156 -4.33 10.09 -12.83
CA THR A 156 -4.64 11.28 -12.02
C THR A 156 -3.51 12.32 -12.00
N GLY A 157 -2.37 12.06 -12.65
CA GLY A 157 -1.27 13.00 -12.86
C GLY A 157 -0.22 13.07 -11.73
N PHE A 158 -0.31 12.22 -10.71
CA PHE A 158 0.62 12.26 -9.56
C PHE A 158 2.01 11.70 -9.87
N THR A 159 2.16 10.90 -10.93
CA THR A 159 3.46 10.35 -11.32
C THR A 159 4.43 11.44 -11.79
N ALA A 160 3.95 12.51 -12.43
CA ALA A 160 4.81 13.59 -12.90
C ALA A 160 5.53 14.31 -11.75
N SER A 161 4.83 14.62 -10.65
CA SER A 161 5.46 15.17 -9.44
C SER A 161 6.33 14.13 -8.73
N ALA A 162 5.90 12.87 -8.68
CA ALA A 162 6.69 11.78 -8.10
C ALA A 162 8.05 11.60 -8.79
N PHE A 163 8.10 11.73 -10.12
CA PHE A 163 9.34 11.62 -10.90
C PHE A 163 10.26 12.83 -10.73
N ALA A 164 9.68 14.02 -10.51
CA ALA A 164 10.44 15.25 -10.31
C ALA A 164 11.11 15.29 -8.92
N ASP A 165 10.45 14.73 -7.90
CA ASP A 165 10.96 14.68 -6.54
C ASP A 165 11.88 13.47 -6.31
N ARG A 166 13.13 13.60 -6.74
CA ARG A 166 14.15 12.55 -6.58
C ARG A 166 14.60 12.37 -5.14
N ASP A 167 14.51 13.40 -4.31
CA ASP A 167 14.84 13.29 -2.89
C ASP A 167 13.85 12.36 -2.18
N LEU A 168 12.55 12.51 -2.47
CA LEU A 168 11.51 11.60 -1.99
C LEU A 168 11.72 10.17 -2.50
N ALA A 169 12.04 10.00 -3.79
CA ALA A 169 12.31 8.68 -4.36
C ALA A 169 13.48 7.98 -3.64
N ASN A 170 14.57 8.72 -3.40
CA ASN A 170 15.74 8.23 -2.68
C ASN A 170 15.46 7.97 -1.19
N ALA A 171 14.61 8.77 -0.55
CA ALA A 171 14.16 8.52 0.82
C ALA A 171 13.41 7.19 0.94
N VAL A 172 12.49 6.91 0.01
CA VAL A 172 11.80 5.61 -0.06
C VAL A 172 12.80 4.48 -0.28
N ALA A 173 13.76 4.64 -1.18
CA ALA A 173 14.79 3.63 -1.44
C ALA A 173 15.65 3.32 -0.20
N ARG A 174 16.11 4.36 0.54
CA ARG A 174 16.85 4.19 1.80
C ARG A 174 16.02 3.43 2.83
N HIS A 175 14.75 3.82 2.98
CA HIS A 175 13.82 3.21 3.93
C HIS A 175 13.60 1.72 3.64
N LYS A 176 13.32 1.37 2.38
CA LYS A 176 13.16 -0.03 1.97
C LYS A 176 14.44 -0.84 2.12
N THR A 177 15.59 -0.25 1.79
CA THR A 177 16.89 -0.91 1.99
C THR A 177 17.12 -1.27 3.46
N MET A 178 16.66 -0.42 4.38
CA MET A 178 16.81 -0.66 5.81
C MET A 178 15.81 -1.70 6.35
N PHE A 179 14.51 -1.49 6.12
CA PHE A 179 13.45 -2.27 6.80
C PHE A 179 12.82 -3.39 5.96
N PHE A 180 13.02 -3.38 4.66
CA PHE A 180 12.38 -4.26 3.68
C PHE A 180 13.39 -4.75 2.63
N ALA A 181 14.59 -5.10 3.09
CA ALA A 181 15.66 -5.59 2.23
C ALA A 181 15.25 -6.93 1.59
N GLU A 182 15.14 -6.92 0.26
CA GLU A 182 14.77 -8.09 -0.54
C GLU A 182 15.97 -8.59 -1.36
N LYS A 183 15.87 -9.82 -1.86
CA LYS A 183 16.94 -10.47 -2.65
C LYS A 183 16.38 -11.05 -3.94
N ALA A 184 17.16 -10.94 -5.01
CA ALA A 184 16.92 -11.63 -6.27
C ALA A 184 17.10 -13.16 -6.11
N PRO A 185 16.68 -13.99 -7.09
CA PRO A 185 16.79 -15.45 -7.02
C PRO A 185 18.22 -15.97 -6.79
N ASP A 186 19.23 -15.26 -7.30
CA ASP A 186 20.66 -15.52 -7.11
C ASP A 186 21.21 -15.10 -5.73
N ARG A 187 20.33 -14.60 -4.84
CA ARG A 187 20.62 -14.05 -3.51
C ARG A 187 21.32 -12.70 -3.51
N THR A 188 21.49 -12.05 -4.66
CA THR A 188 21.97 -10.68 -4.75
C THR A 188 20.93 -9.73 -4.11
N PRO A 189 21.34 -8.83 -3.20
CA PRO A 189 20.43 -7.82 -2.66
C PRO A 189 19.85 -6.96 -3.77
N ILE A 190 18.55 -6.68 -3.70
CA ILE A 190 17.90 -5.75 -4.63
C ILE A 190 18.32 -4.32 -4.28
N ASP A 191 18.83 -3.60 -5.28
CA ASP A 191 19.27 -2.21 -5.13
C ASP A 191 18.10 -1.26 -5.42
N TYR A 192 17.44 -0.81 -4.35
CA TYR A 192 16.35 0.16 -4.45
C TYR A 192 16.83 1.53 -4.94
N ALA A 193 18.08 1.93 -4.67
CA ALA A 193 18.60 3.20 -5.16
C ALA A 193 18.78 3.16 -6.68
N ALA A 194 19.28 2.05 -7.22
CA ALA A 194 19.30 1.84 -8.67
C ALA A 194 17.88 1.83 -9.26
N ALA A 195 16.92 1.18 -8.58
CA ALA A 195 15.54 1.11 -9.04
C ALA A 195 14.89 2.50 -9.20
N VAL A 196 15.06 3.40 -8.24
CA VAL A 196 14.43 4.75 -8.31
C VAL A 196 15.18 5.77 -9.16
N ASN A 197 16.41 5.45 -9.60
CA ASN A 197 17.29 6.32 -10.38
C ASN A 197 17.60 5.75 -11.79
N GLY A 198 16.61 5.16 -12.46
CA GLY A 198 16.74 4.70 -13.85
C GLY A 198 16.64 3.20 -14.06
N GLY A 199 16.59 2.41 -12.98
CA GLY A 199 16.48 0.95 -13.03
C GLY A 199 15.08 0.39 -12.78
N LEU A 200 14.03 1.22 -12.74
CA LEU A 200 12.68 0.78 -12.37
C LEU A 200 12.16 -0.22 -13.39
N ARG A 201 11.52 -1.29 -12.89
CA ARG A 201 10.88 -2.32 -13.71
C ARG A 201 9.45 -2.45 -13.24
N LEU A 202 8.49 -2.24 -14.14
CA LEU A 202 7.06 -2.38 -13.85
C LEU A 202 6.38 -3.45 -14.69
N VAL A 203 7.09 -4.08 -15.63
CA VAL A 203 6.55 -5.18 -16.44
C VAL A 203 7.37 -6.43 -16.13
N PRO A 204 6.77 -7.46 -15.53
CA PRO A 204 7.45 -8.73 -15.30
C PRO A 204 7.64 -9.50 -16.63
N ALA A 205 8.52 -10.49 -16.60
CA ALA A 205 8.76 -11.39 -17.73
C ALA A 205 8.49 -12.84 -17.34
N GLY A 206 8.50 -13.72 -18.33
CA GLY A 206 8.47 -15.17 -18.12
C GLY A 206 7.27 -15.64 -17.30
N ASP A 207 7.53 -16.47 -16.30
CA ASP A 207 6.49 -17.04 -15.45
C ASP A 207 5.88 -16.00 -14.48
N GLY A 208 6.63 -14.94 -14.15
CA GLY A 208 6.11 -13.83 -13.36
C GLY A 208 4.99 -13.06 -14.08
N LEU A 209 5.06 -12.93 -15.41
CA LEU A 209 4.01 -12.29 -16.20
C LEU A 209 2.72 -13.11 -16.21
N LYS A 210 2.83 -14.44 -16.42
CA LYS A 210 1.67 -15.35 -16.39
C LYS A 210 1.01 -15.37 -15.01
N ALA A 211 1.82 -15.43 -13.95
CA ALA A 211 1.31 -15.42 -12.59
C ALA A 211 0.56 -14.11 -12.27
N LEU A 212 1.09 -12.98 -12.76
CA LEU A 212 0.42 -11.69 -12.62
C LEU A 212 -0.89 -11.61 -13.42
N GLU A 213 -0.92 -12.14 -14.64
CA GLU A 213 -2.12 -12.19 -15.48
C GLU A 213 -3.24 -13.01 -14.81
N GLU A 214 -2.91 -14.19 -14.26
CA GLU A 214 -3.85 -15.01 -13.51
C GLU A 214 -4.36 -14.32 -12.24
N ASP A 215 -3.49 -13.59 -11.52
CA ASP A 215 -3.87 -12.83 -10.33
C ASP A 215 -4.74 -11.62 -10.68
N TYR A 216 -4.46 -10.95 -11.79
CA TYR A 216 -5.26 -9.84 -12.31
C TYR A 216 -6.65 -10.32 -12.74
N ALA A 217 -6.74 -11.44 -13.45
CA ALA A 217 -8.02 -12.02 -13.86
C ALA A 217 -8.90 -12.35 -12.65
N ARG A 218 -8.34 -12.99 -11.61
CA ARG A 218 -9.05 -13.23 -10.35
C ARG A 218 -9.55 -11.92 -9.74
N MET A 219 -8.67 -10.92 -9.61
CA MET A 219 -9.04 -9.60 -9.06
C MET A 219 -10.19 -8.92 -9.82
N VAL A 220 -10.28 -9.11 -11.15
CA VAL A 220 -11.38 -8.59 -11.98
C VAL A 220 -12.65 -9.40 -11.79
N ASP A 221 -12.58 -10.73 -11.87
CA ASP A 221 -13.72 -11.65 -11.70
C ASP A 221 -14.40 -11.46 -10.32
N ASP A 222 -13.58 -11.13 -9.34
CA ASP A 222 -13.96 -10.82 -7.98
C ASP A 222 -14.74 -9.50 -7.80
N GLY A 223 -14.79 -8.65 -8.83
CA GLY A 223 -15.55 -7.39 -8.82
C GLY A 223 -14.94 -6.28 -7.95
N LEU A 224 -13.62 -6.33 -7.69
CA LEU A 224 -12.92 -5.27 -6.95
C LEU A 224 -12.79 -3.96 -7.72
N LEU A 225 -12.78 -4.05 -9.04
CA LEU A 225 -12.71 -2.89 -9.91
C LEU A 225 -14.15 -2.47 -10.27
N LEU A 226 -14.42 -1.17 -10.22
CA LEU A 226 -15.66 -0.60 -10.75
C LEU A 226 -15.79 -0.92 -12.25
N GLU A 227 -17.01 -0.84 -12.79
CA GLU A 227 -17.32 -1.20 -14.19
C GLU A 227 -16.29 -0.64 -15.20
N ASP A 228 -15.88 -1.48 -16.15
CA ASP A 228 -14.81 -1.28 -17.15
C ASP A 228 -13.35 -1.42 -16.63
N ALA A 229 -13.04 -2.55 -15.98
CA ALA A 229 -11.66 -2.99 -15.76
C ALA A 229 -10.88 -3.00 -17.10
N GLU A 230 -9.72 -2.34 -17.12
CA GLU A 230 -8.91 -2.29 -18.34
C GLU A 230 -8.33 -3.67 -18.69
N PRO A 231 -8.17 -4.02 -19.97
CA PRO A 231 -7.52 -5.27 -20.35
C PRO A 231 -6.10 -5.37 -19.77
N PHE A 232 -5.67 -6.59 -19.41
CA PHE A 232 -4.36 -6.83 -18.81
C PHE A 232 -3.22 -6.29 -19.68
N GLU A 233 -3.31 -6.44 -21.00
CA GLU A 233 -2.33 -5.94 -21.95
C GLU A 233 -2.27 -4.40 -21.96
N ALA A 234 -3.40 -3.73 -21.77
CA ALA A 234 -3.45 -2.28 -21.66
C ALA A 234 -2.79 -1.81 -20.36
N LEU A 235 -3.05 -2.50 -19.25
CA LEU A 235 -2.39 -2.25 -17.97
C LEU A 235 -0.87 -2.41 -18.08
N MET A 236 -0.39 -3.49 -18.71
CA MET A 236 1.05 -3.71 -18.92
C MET A 236 1.67 -2.64 -19.84
N ALA A 237 0.97 -2.22 -20.90
CA ALA A 237 1.44 -1.15 -21.78
C ALA A 237 1.56 0.19 -21.04
N ARG A 238 0.59 0.55 -20.19
CA ARG A 238 0.69 1.75 -19.33
C ARG A 238 1.85 1.64 -18.36
N CYS A 239 2.01 0.51 -17.68
CA CYS A 239 3.12 0.31 -16.76
C CYS A 239 4.49 0.36 -17.45
N ALA A 240 4.60 -0.09 -18.70
CA ALA A 240 5.81 0.08 -19.50
C ALA A 240 6.14 1.56 -19.74
N ASP A 241 5.15 2.35 -20.16
CA ASP A 241 5.31 3.80 -20.38
C ASP A 241 5.67 4.55 -19.07
N ILE A 242 5.00 4.21 -17.96
CA ILE A 242 5.32 4.76 -16.63
C ILE A 242 6.77 4.46 -16.26
N ALA A 243 7.23 3.22 -16.48
CA ALA A 243 8.61 2.84 -16.18
C ALA A 243 9.61 3.58 -17.06
N GLU A 244 9.32 3.74 -18.35
CA GLU A 244 10.14 4.52 -19.29
C GLU A 244 10.29 5.97 -18.82
N ARG A 245 9.17 6.65 -18.55
CA ARG A 245 9.16 8.04 -18.05
C ARG A 245 9.86 8.19 -16.70
N ALA A 246 9.66 7.25 -15.77
CA ALA A 246 10.30 7.28 -14.46
C ALA A 246 11.82 7.13 -14.56
N ASN A 247 12.28 6.33 -15.54
CA ASN A 247 13.69 6.03 -15.78
C ASN A 247 14.41 7.07 -16.63
N CYS A 248 13.69 7.92 -17.37
CA CYS A 248 14.29 9.07 -18.03
C CYS A 248 14.95 9.99 -16.99
N VAL A 249 16.27 10.06 -17.01
CA VAL A 249 17.04 11.04 -16.25
C VAL A 249 16.77 12.40 -16.88
N ARG A 250 16.14 13.31 -16.14
CA ARG A 250 16.14 14.73 -16.52
C ARG A 250 17.45 15.31 -16.01
N GLU A 251 18.36 15.61 -16.95
CA GLU A 251 19.57 16.40 -16.71
C GLU A 251 19.24 17.80 -16.17
#